data_AF-A0A953YM84-F1
#
_entry.id   AF-A0A953YM84-F1
#
_cell.length_a   1.000
_cell.length_b   1.000
_cell.length_c   1.000
_cell.angle_alpha   90.00
_cell.angle_beta   90.00
_cell.angle_gamma   90.00
#
_symmetry.space_group_name_H-M   'P 1'
#
loop_
_entity.id
_entity.type
_entity.pdbx_description
1 polymer ?
#
loop_
_entity_poly.entity_id
_entity_poly.type
_entity_poly.pdbx_seq_one_letter_code
_entity_poly.pdbx_strand_id
1 'polypeptide(L)'
;PPTGHRCLMLGRAIRKAVESYERPLRVAVFGTGGMSHQLQAERAGLINREFDNRFLDLLIDDPDKAAAITHTEYLREAGSEGIELVMWLVMRGALDDKVTAVHRHYHVPASNTAVGHLVLENKAAAMAEVA
;
A
#
# COMPACT_ATOMS: atom_id res chain seq x y z
N PRO A 1 -15.31 -4.82 0.63
CA PRO A 1 -14.00 -5.48 0.88
C PRO A 1 -13.72 -5.55 2.39
N PRO A 2 -12.69 -6.29 2.87
CA PRO A 2 -12.24 -6.21 4.27
C PRO A 2 -11.88 -4.78 4.68
N THR A 3 -11.86 -4.49 5.98
CA THR A 3 -11.40 -3.18 6.49
C THR A 3 -9.90 -2.99 6.26
N GLY A 4 -9.44 -1.74 6.15
CA GLY A 4 -8.01 -1.43 6.04
C GLY A 4 -7.20 -2.04 7.18
N HIS A 5 -7.71 -1.96 8.41
CA HIS A 5 -7.12 -2.63 9.58
C HIS A 5 -6.96 -4.15 9.39
N ARG A 6 -7.98 -4.83 8.85
CA ARG A 6 -7.89 -6.28 8.59
C ARG A 6 -6.84 -6.60 7.53
N CYS A 7 -6.72 -5.78 6.48
CA CYS A 7 -5.67 -5.92 5.47
C CYS A 7 -4.26 -5.72 6.05
N LEU A 8 -4.06 -4.69 6.88
CA LEU A 8 -2.77 -4.45 7.54
C LEU A 8 -2.38 -5.60 8.47
N MET A 9 -3.34 -6.11 9.24
CA MET A 9 -3.12 -7.26 10.13
C MET A 9 -2.83 -8.55 9.36
N LEU A 10 -3.43 -8.74 8.18
CA LEU A 10 -3.09 -9.85 7.29
C LEU A 10 -1.63 -9.76 6.83
N GLY A 11 -1.17 -8.57 6.43
CA GLY A 11 0.25 -8.34 6.10
C GLY A 11 1.19 -8.72 7.24
N ARG A 12 0.87 -8.29 8.47
CA ARG A 12 1.64 -8.64 9.68
C ARG A 12 1.69 -10.15 9.92
N ALA A 13 0.60 -10.87 9.63
CA ALA A 13 0.57 -12.33 9.73
C ALA A 13 1.40 -13.01 8.62
N ILE A 14 1.35 -12.50 7.38
CA ILE A 14 2.15 -12.97 6.25
C ILE A 14 3.64 -12.85 6.58
N ARG A 15 4.07 -11.71 7.13
CA ARG A 15 5.46 -11.52 7.57
C ARG A 15 5.91 -12.61 8.53
N LYS A 16 5.14 -12.87 9.60
CA LYS A 16 5.47 -13.92 10.57
C LYS A 16 5.59 -15.29 9.92
N ALA A 17 4.72 -15.60 8.96
CA ALA A 17 4.78 -16.85 8.21
C ALA A 17 6.05 -16.94 7.35
N VAL A 18 6.42 -15.85 6.66
CA VAL A 18 7.66 -15.77 5.86
C VAL A 18 8.90 -15.92 6.75
N GLU A 19 8.96 -15.20 7.87
CA GLU A 19 10.09 -15.25 8.82
C GLU A 19 10.22 -16.62 9.51
N SER A 20 9.14 -17.39 9.62
CA SER A 20 9.17 -18.74 10.18
C SER A 20 9.72 -19.81 9.22
N TYR A 21 9.97 -19.44 7.96
CA TYR A 21 10.50 -20.37 6.97
C TYR A 21 12.00 -20.58 7.17
N GLU A 22 12.42 -21.84 7.32
CA GLU A 22 13.78 -22.20 7.75
C GLU A 22 14.90 -21.80 6.76
N ARG A 23 14.56 -21.58 5.49
CA ARG A 23 15.57 -21.29 4.45
C ARG A 23 15.72 -19.78 4.27
N PRO A 24 16.95 -19.28 4.09
CA PRO A 24 17.20 -17.85 3.90
C PRO A 24 16.83 -17.41 2.47
N LEU A 25 15.53 -17.20 2.23
CA LEU A 25 15.03 -16.66 0.96
C LEU A 25 14.92 -15.14 1.01
N ARG A 26 15.20 -14.49 -0.13
CA ARG A 26 14.79 -13.11 -0.35
C ARG A 26 13.35 -13.13 -0.86
N VAL A 27 12.45 -12.49 -0.11
CA VAL A 27 11.02 -12.44 -0.43
C VAL A 27 10.62 -11.01 -0.74
N ALA A 28 9.87 -10.82 -1.82
CA ALA A 28 9.24 -9.56 -2.18
C ALA A 28 7.72 -9.72 -2.12
N VAL A 29 7.02 -8.69 -1.63
CA VAL A 29 5.56 -8.67 -1.52
C VAL A 29 5.03 -7.53 -2.40
N PHE A 30 4.06 -7.85 -3.25
CA PHE A 30 3.47 -6.89 -4.19
C PHE A 30 2.03 -6.60 -3.78
N GLY A 31 1.71 -5.32 -3.55
CA GLY A 31 0.34 -4.83 -3.47
C GLY A 31 0.03 -4.11 -4.78
N THR A 32 -0.98 -4.58 -5.50
CA THR A 32 -1.33 -4.07 -6.83
C THR A 32 -2.75 -3.48 -6.83
N GLY A 33 -3.13 -2.81 -7.92
CA GLY A 33 -4.40 -2.09 -8.06
C GLY A 33 -4.29 -0.61 -7.70
N GLY A 34 -5.37 0.14 -7.96
CA GLY A 34 -5.43 1.58 -7.74
C GLY A 34 -4.72 2.42 -8.82
N MET A 35 -4.50 3.72 -8.60
CA MET A 35 -4.89 4.51 -7.41
C MET A 35 -6.28 5.11 -7.57
N SER A 36 -6.48 6.43 -7.40
CA SER A 36 -7.77 7.04 -7.65
C SER A 36 -8.25 6.77 -9.08
N HIS A 37 -9.46 6.25 -9.19
CA HIS A 37 -10.20 6.06 -10.44
C HIS A 37 -11.66 5.70 -10.17
N GLN A 38 -12.49 6.03 -11.17
CA GLN A 38 -13.85 5.55 -11.28
C GLN A 38 -14.15 5.17 -12.74
N LEU A 39 -14.65 3.96 -12.96
CA LEU A 39 -14.91 3.37 -14.28
C LEU A 39 -16.39 3.42 -14.66
N GLN A 40 -17.27 3.74 -13.73
CA GLN A 40 -18.71 3.59 -13.89
C GLN A 40 -19.49 4.89 -13.65
N ALA A 41 -20.64 4.96 -14.34
CA ALA A 41 -21.67 5.99 -14.19
C ALA A 41 -21.17 7.42 -14.48
N GLU A 42 -21.92 8.42 -14.06
CA GLU A 42 -21.73 9.83 -14.43
C GLU A 42 -20.44 10.44 -13.85
N ARG A 43 -19.83 9.78 -12.86
CA ARG A 43 -18.57 10.21 -12.22
C ARG A 43 -17.36 9.39 -12.71
N ALA A 44 -17.50 8.63 -13.79
CA ALA A 44 -16.37 7.95 -14.43
C ALA A 44 -15.29 8.96 -14.88
N GLY A 45 -14.01 8.56 -14.79
CA GLY A 45 -12.85 9.40 -15.07
C GLY A 45 -12.37 10.26 -13.90
N LEU A 46 -12.94 10.09 -12.71
CA LEU A 46 -12.45 10.76 -11.50
C LEU A 46 -10.98 10.42 -11.23
N ILE A 47 -10.19 11.45 -10.95
CA ILE A 47 -8.83 11.36 -10.42
C ILE A 47 -8.70 12.32 -9.24
N ASN A 48 -8.02 11.90 -8.17
CA ASN A 48 -7.73 12.72 -7.01
C ASN A 48 -6.26 12.60 -6.59
N ARG A 49 -5.43 13.47 -7.19
CA ARG A 49 -3.98 13.52 -6.95
C ARG A 49 -3.62 13.81 -5.49
N GLU A 50 -4.41 14.60 -4.79
CA GLU A 50 -4.15 14.96 -3.39
C GLU A 50 -4.35 13.74 -2.49
N PHE A 51 -5.48 13.06 -2.63
CA PHE A 51 -5.75 11.82 -1.90
C PHE A 51 -4.68 10.77 -2.18
N ASP A 52 -4.34 10.57 -3.44
CA ASP A 52 -3.35 9.60 -3.90
C ASP A 52 -1.97 9.82 -3.25
N ASN A 53 -1.46 11.05 -3.28
CA ASN A 53 -0.15 11.35 -2.71
C ASN A 53 -0.17 11.25 -1.19
N ARG A 54 -1.26 11.69 -0.54
CA ARG A 54 -1.46 11.51 0.90
C ARG A 54 -1.48 10.03 1.28
N PHE A 55 -2.13 9.18 0.48
CA PHE A 55 -2.17 7.74 0.74
C PHE A 55 -0.76 7.11 0.62
N LEU A 56 0.01 7.50 -0.39
CA LEU A 56 1.41 7.06 -0.53
C LEU A 56 2.28 7.53 0.64
N ASP A 57 2.10 8.77 1.11
CA ASP A 57 2.82 9.30 2.28
C ASP A 57 2.47 8.50 3.55
N LEU A 58 1.18 8.25 3.80
CA LEU A 58 0.73 7.47 4.95
C LEU A 58 1.24 6.02 4.89
N LEU A 59 1.30 5.40 3.71
CA LEU A 59 1.88 4.06 3.58
C LEU A 59 3.37 4.03 4.01
N ILE A 60 4.12 5.10 3.75
CA ILE A 60 5.53 5.18 4.16
C ILE A 60 5.63 5.45 5.67
N ASP A 61 4.93 6.48 6.14
CA ASP A 61 5.19 7.09 7.44
C ASP A 61 4.28 6.59 8.58
N ASP A 62 3.02 6.25 8.28
CA ASP A 62 2.00 5.93 9.28
C ASP A 62 0.92 4.98 8.71
N PRO A 63 1.24 3.68 8.52
CA PRO A 63 0.34 2.73 7.89
C PRO A 63 -0.91 2.43 8.72
N ASP A 64 -0.88 2.66 10.04
CA ASP A 64 -2.06 2.51 10.90
C ASP A 64 -3.09 3.62 10.60
N LYS A 65 -2.65 4.86 10.32
CA LYS A 65 -3.55 5.92 9.79
C LYS A 65 -4.09 5.59 8.41
N ALA A 66 -3.27 5.06 7.49
CA ALA A 66 -3.76 4.59 6.19
C ALA A 66 -4.83 3.49 6.35
N ALA A 67 -4.64 2.59 7.32
CA ALA A 67 -5.58 1.51 7.62
C ALA A 67 -6.88 1.98 8.30
N ALA A 68 -6.90 3.19 8.85
CA ALA A 68 -8.08 3.82 9.46
C ALA A 68 -8.99 4.51 8.44
N ILE A 69 -8.55 4.72 7.19
CA ILE A 69 -9.38 5.28 6.12
C ILE A 69 -10.60 4.37 5.89
N THR A 70 -11.79 4.95 6.00
CA THR A 70 -13.04 4.19 5.87
C THR A 70 -13.35 3.87 4.41
N HIS A 71 -14.11 2.81 4.14
CA HIS A 71 -14.56 2.50 2.77
C HIS A 71 -15.31 3.67 2.12
N THR A 72 -16.13 4.38 2.90
CA THR A 72 -16.85 5.56 2.40
C THR A 72 -15.92 6.70 2.01
N GLU A 73 -14.82 6.89 2.73
CA GLU A 73 -13.80 7.89 2.36
C GLU A 73 -13.08 7.49 1.06
N TYR A 74 -12.70 6.22 0.88
CA TYR A 74 -12.15 5.76 -0.42
C TYR A 74 -13.13 6.01 -1.57
N LEU A 75 -14.40 5.63 -1.43
CA LEU A 75 -15.40 5.85 -2.49
C LEU A 75 -15.56 7.34 -2.83
N ARG A 76 -15.55 8.20 -1.81
CA ARG A 76 -15.68 9.65 -1.98
C ARG A 76 -14.44 10.24 -2.64
N GLU A 77 -13.27 9.95 -2.11
CA GLU A 77 -12.03 10.65 -2.47
C GLU A 77 -11.30 10.00 -3.66
N ALA A 78 -11.29 8.67 -3.74
CA ALA A 78 -10.54 7.91 -4.74
C ALA A 78 -11.41 7.34 -5.87
N GLY A 79 -12.74 7.47 -5.80
CA GLY A 79 -13.67 6.86 -6.77
C GLY A 79 -14.01 5.41 -6.41
N SER A 80 -15.00 4.83 -7.11
CA SER A 80 -15.54 3.52 -6.74
C SER A 80 -14.50 2.40 -6.78
N GLU A 81 -13.65 2.37 -7.80
CA GLU A 81 -12.62 1.36 -7.97
C GLU A 81 -11.31 1.71 -7.22
N GLY A 82 -11.12 2.97 -6.82
CA GLY A 82 -10.02 3.38 -5.94
C GLY A 82 -9.99 2.67 -4.58
N ILE A 83 -11.05 1.95 -4.21
CA ILE A 83 -11.10 1.06 -3.04
C ILE A 83 -10.04 -0.05 -3.07
N GLU A 84 -9.50 -0.39 -4.24
CA GLU A 84 -8.41 -1.36 -4.42
C GLU A 84 -7.15 -1.04 -3.60
N LEU A 85 -6.95 0.23 -3.23
CA LEU A 85 -5.83 0.69 -2.41
C LEU A 85 -5.71 -0.05 -1.06
N VAL A 86 -6.78 -0.66 -0.54
CA VAL A 86 -6.69 -1.52 0.67
C VAL A 86 -5.77 -2.73 0.50
N MET A 87 -5.50 -3.18 -0.73
CA MET A 87 -4.54 -4.26 -1.01
C MET A 87 -3.10 -3.84 -0.69
N TRP A 88 -2.78 -2.55 -0.83
CA TRP A 88 -1.46 -2.01 -0.51
C TRP A 88 -1.16 -2.10 1.00
N LEU A 89 -2.18 -2.10 1.85
CA LEU A 89 -2.03 -2.31 3.30
C LEU A 89 -1.61 -3.74 3.63
N VAL A 90 -1.98 -4.73 2.81
CA VAL A 90 -1.49 -6.11 2.99
C VAL A 90 0.02 -6.16 2.72
N MET A 91 0.47 -5.55 1.61
CA MET A 91 1.90 -5.42 1.32
C MET A 91 2.62 -4.67 2.43
N ARG A 92 2.12 -3.50 2.82
CA ARG A 92 2.77 -2.66 3.82
C ARG A 92 2.84 -3.31 5.20
N GLY A 93 1.83 -4.08 5.58
CA GLY A 93 1.83 -4.83 6.83
C GLY A 93 2.87 -5.96 6.87
N ALA A 94 3.35 -6.40 5.70
CA ALA A 94 4.39 -7.43 5.61
C ALA A 94 5.82 -6.87 5.77
N LEU A 95 5.98 -5.55 5.87
CA LEU A 95 7.27 -4.86 6.03
C LEU A 95 7.56 -4.49 7.50
N ASP A 96 8.72 -3.90 7.75
CA ASP A 96 9.09 -3.27 9.04
C ASP A 96 8.21 -2.07 9.37
N ASP A 97 8.11 -1.74 10.67
CA ASP A 97 7.45 -0.53 11.12
C ASP A 97 8.06 0.71 10.45
N LYS A 98 9.39 0.71 10.28
CA LYS A 98 10.13 1.75 9.56
C LYS A 98 10.71 1.20 8.26
N VAL A 99 10.33 1.80 7.15
CA VAL A 99 10.80 1.46 5.80
C VAL A 99 11.53 2.64 5.16
N THR A 100 12.28 2.37 4.09
CA THR A 100 12.86 3.39 3.23
C THR A 100 12.15 3.37 1.88
N ALA A 101 11.63 4.50 1.43
CA ALA A 101 11.13 4.64 0.06
C ALA A 101 12.32 4.84 -0.90
N VAL A 102 12.66 3.79 -1.64
CA VAL A 102 13.80 3.82 -2.59
C VAL A 102 13.38 4.22 -4.00
N HIS A 103 12.08 4.16 -4.29
CA HIS A 103 11.50 4.66 -5.53
C HIS A 103 10.07 5.12 -5.29
N ARG A 104 9.70 6.26 -5.89
CA ARG A 104 8.33 6.75 -5.97
C ARG A 104 8.09 7.35 -7.34
N HIS A 105 6.98 6.96 -7.95
CA HIS A 105 6.48 7.51 -9.20
C HIS A 105 4.97 7.70 -9.12
N TYR A 106 4.49 8.82 -9.64
CA TYR A 106 3.08 9.14 -9.76
C TYR A 106 2.81 9.76 -11.12
N HIS A 107 1.85 9.21 -11.88
CA HIS A 107 1.52 9.69 -13.21
C HIS A 107 0.02 9.65 -13.48
N VAL A 108 -0.46 10.67 -14.19
CA VAL A 108 -1.84 10.80 -14.66
C VAL A 108 -1.80 11.41 -16.07
N PRO A 109 -2.60 10.91 -17.03
CA PRO A 109 -3.48 9.75 -16.91
C PRO A 109 -2.79 8.44 -17.33
N ALA A 110 -3.24 7.31 -16.79
CA ALA A 110 -3.09 6.01 -17.43
C ALA A 110 -4.48 5.43 -17.69
N SER A 111 -5.00 5.62 -18.90
CA SER A 111 -6.43 5.42 -19.20
C SER A 111 -7.30 6.22 -18.20
N ASN A 112 -8.16 5.57 -17.43
CA ASN A 112 -9.06 6.19 -16.45
C ASN A 112 -8.48 6.21 -15.03
N THR A 113 -7.21 5.86 -14.85
CA THR A 113 -6.61 5.65 -13.53
C THR A 113 -5.34 6.46 -13.32
N ALA A 114 -5.09 6.84 -12.06
CA ALA A 114 -3.80 7.36 -11.63
C ALA A 114 -2.82 6.22 -11.36
N VAL A 115 -1.64 6.27 -11.98
CA VAL A 115 -0.57 5.30 -11.69
C VAL A 115 0.20 5.77 -10.47
N GLY A 116 0.25 4.92 -9.46
CA GLY A 116 1.20 5.00 -8.36
C GLY A 116 2.16 3.82 -8.41
N HIS A 117 3.44 4.07 -8.25
CA HIS A 117 4.46 3.03 -8.12
C HIS A 117 5.43 3.40 -7.00
N LEU A 118 5.52 2.51 -6.01
CA LEU A 118 6.30 2.71 -4.80
C LEU A 118 7.14 1.46 -4.54
N VAL A 119 8.43 1.63 -4.29
CA VAL A 119 9.32 0.57 -3.82
C VAL A 119 9.79 0.92 -2.41
N LEU A 120 9.51 0.01 -1.48
CA LEU A 120 9.84 0.13 -0.07
C LEU A 120 10.82 -0.97 0.33
N GLU A 121 11.86 -0.60 1.06
CA GLU A 121 12.80 -1.55 1.64
C GLU A 121 12.73 -1.52 3.16
N ASN A 122 12.80 -2.70 3.79
CA ASN A 122 13.09 -2.81 5.21
C ASN A 122 14.46 -2.20 5.49
N LYS A 123 14.63 -1.53 6.63
CA LYS A 123 15.96 -1.06 7.01
C LYS A 123 16.85 -2.28 7.19
N ALA A 124 18.04 -2.26 6.59
CA ALA A 124 19.02 -3.31 6.83
C ALA A 124 19.20 -3.48 8.33
N ALA A 125 18.96 -4.69 8.85
CA ALA A 125 19.37 -5.02 10.19
C ALA A 125 20.88 -4.73 10.26
N ALA A 126 21.31 -3.94 11.25
CA ALA A 126 22.74 -3.86 11.54
C ALA A 126 23.22 -5.31 11.66
N MET A 127 24.15 -5.72 10.80
CA MET A 127 24.74 -7.04 10.90
C MET A 127 25.32 -7.12 12.31
N ALA A 128 24.70 -7.93 13.17
CA ALA A 128 25.33 -8.29 14.43
C ALA A 128 26.62 -9.00 14.03
N GLU A 129 27.76 -8.34 14.24
CA GLU A 129 29.06 -9.01 14.17
C GLU A 129 28.99 -10.18 15.15
N VAL A 130 29.02 -11.38 14.58
CA VAL A 130 29.24 -12.60 15.34
C VAL A 130 30.72 -12.56 15.71
N ALA A 131 31.00 -12.12 16.94
CA ALA A 131 32.31 -12.28 17.58
C ALA A 131 32.57 -13.76 17.94
#